data_AF-A0A2K1J3L0-F1
#
_entry.id   AF-A0A2K1J3L0-F1
#
_cell.length_a   1.000
_cell.length_b   1.000
_cell.length_c   1.000
_cell.angle_alpha   90.00
_cell.angle_beta   90.00
_cell.angle_gamma   90.00
#
_symmetry.space_group_name_H-M   'P 1'
#
loop_
_entity.id
_entity.type
_entity.pdbx_description
1 polymer ?
#
loop_
_entity_poly.entity_id
_entity_poly.type
_entity_poly.pdbx_seq_one_letter_code
_entity_poly.pdbx_strand_id
1 'polypeptide(L)'
;HDLESWWYVIAEKHNFYTTLTSYNEGVVFRMIVDEFEHTIDIAVQHATKSRDVEMYVYDLVKSIIFPIQICGIKGIEHVLINNNEVKTKGSNLMGTLRLDFIDTKLTISDSAVDVLNYLGIEAIRNVLHINLLVDFMTNKDKLVLVNISGMVKRGHSYLTRISNERTTVELARAACKGVAKPVQSISDSIIIDSRSKVGTSIVDILHHT
;
A
#
# COMPACT_ATOMS: atom_id res chain seq x y z
N HIS A 1 23.88 24.30 -7.74
CA HIS A 1 23.57 23.95 -9.14
C HIS A 1 22.11 24.27 -9.37
N ASP A 2 21.84 25.35 -10.11
CA ASP A 2 20.49 25.88 -10.30
C ASP A 2 19.58 24.87 -11.00
N LEU A 3 18.41 24.62 -10.39
CA LEU A 3 17.33 23.81 -10.96
C LEU A 3 16.85 24.37 -12.32
N GLU A 4 16.98 25.68 -12.54
CA GLU A 4 16.66 26.33 -13.82
C GLU A 4 17.60 25.89 -14.96
N SER A 5 18.87 25.61 -14.66
CA SER A 5 19.87 25.22 -15.67
C SER A 5 19.65 23.79 -16.16
N TRP A 6 19.22 22.88 -15.28
CA TRP A 6 18.93 21.49 -15.66
C TRP A 6 17.66 21.39 -16.52
N TRP A 7 16.66 22.23 -16.23
CA TRP A 7 15.44 22.31 -17.03
C TRP A 7 15.73 22.73 -18.47
N TYR A 8 16.60 23.72 -18.69
CA TYR A 8 17.00 24.14 -20.04
C TYR A 8 17.77 23.05 -20.79
N VAL A 9 18.66 22.32 -20.11
CA VAL A 9 19.42 21.21 -20.72
C VAL A 9 18.50 20.05 -21.13
N ILE A 10 17.47 19.75 -20.32
CA ILE A 10 16.44 18.75 -20.68
C ILE A 10 15.54 19.27 -21.79
N ALA A 11 15.14 20.54 -21.73
CA ALA A 11 14.32 21.21 -22.73
C ALA A 11 14.93 21.11 -24.13
N GLU A 12 16.22 21.44 -24.23
CA GLU A 12 16.99 21.43 -25.47
C GLU A 12 17.28 20.00 -25.98
N LYS A 13 17.57 19.06 -25.07
CA LYS A 13 17.88 17.68 -25.41
C LYS A 13 16.68 16.89 -25.96
N HIS A 14 15.46 17.24 -25.53
CA HIS A 14 14.23 16.51 -25.87
C HIS A 14 13.25 17.37 -26.70
N ASN A 15 13.73 18.44 -27.35
CA ASN A 15 12.94 19.34 -28.21
C ASN A 15 11.66 19.88 -27.55
N PHE A 16 11.71 20.26 -26.28
CA PHE A 16 10.57 20.92 -25.63
C PHE A 16 10.46 22.37 -26.15
N TYR A 17 9.43 22.68 -26.91
CA TYR A 17 9.16 24.04 -27.39
C TYR A 17 7.78 24.56 -26.96
N THR A 18 7.71 25.83 -26.57
CA THR A 18 6.44 26.54 -26.36
C THR A 18 6.08 27.28 -27.65
N THR A 19 4.99 26.90 -28.31
CA THR A 19 4.47 27.64 -29.48
C THR A 19 3.20 28.40 -29.10
N LEU A 20 3.17 29.71 -29.36
CA LEU A 20 1.94 30.49 -29.32
C LEU A 20 1.11 30.14 -30.56
N THR A 21 -0.05 29.49 -30.38
CA THR A 21 -1.02 29.30 -31.46
C THR A 21 -2.07 30.40 -31.43
N SER A 22 -2.25 31.09 -32.56
CA SER A 22 -3.11 32.27 -32.75
C SER A 22 -4.60 31.96 -32.99
N TYR A 23 -5.10 30.79 -32.58
CA TYR A 23 -6.51 30.44 -32.72
C TYR A 23 -7.26 30.69 -31.41
N ASN A 24 -8.08 31.76 -31.41
CA ASN A 24 -8.99 32.23 -30.35
C ASN A 24 -8.31 32.70 -29.04
N GLU A 25 -8.36 34.01 -28.77
CA GLU A 25 -8.28 34.76 -27.49
C GLU A 25 -7.83 34.06 -26.18
N GLY A 26 -6.85 33.16 -26.25
CA GLY A 26 -6.36 32.38 -25.12
C GLY A 26 -4.95 31.86 -25.40
N VAL A 27 -4.11 31.86 -24.37
CA VAL A 27 -2.77 31.27 -24.45
C VAL A 27 -2.94 29.76 -24.34
N VAL A 28 -2.65 29.05 -25.42
CA VAL A 28 -2.59 27.58 -25.40
C VAL A 28 -1.14 27.18 -25.15
N PHE A 29 -0.87 26.57 -24.00
CA PHE A 29 0.38 25.88 -23.73
C PHE A 29 0.32 24.50 -24.36
N ARG A 30 1.08 24.30 -25.44
CA ARG A 30 1.27 22.98 -26.06
C ARG A 30 2.62 22.43 -25.64
N MET A 31 2.63 21.31 -24.94
CA MET A 31 3.83 20.55 -24.59
C MET A 31 3.90 19.31 -25.48
N ILE A 32 4.98 19.18 -26.23
CA ILE A 32 5.24 18.06 -27.15
C ILE A 32 6.42 17.29 -26.59
N VAL A 33 6.25 15.98 -26.39
CA VAL A 33 7.30 15.08 -25.92
C VAL A 33 7.60 14.06 -27.01
N ASP A 34 8.66 14.33 -27.79
CA ASP A 34 9.02 13.55 -28.99
C ASP A 34 9.27 12.06 -28.69
N GLU A 35 9.76 11.72 -27.50
CA GLU A 35 10.09 10.33 -27.15
C GLU A 35 8.87 9.44 -26.84
N PHE A 36 7.68 10.00 -26.62
CA PHE A 36 6.51 9.24 -26.15
C PHE A 36 5.25 9.39 -27.02
N GLU A 37 5.25 10.14 -28.13
CA GLU A 37 4.04 10.42 -28.94
C GLU A 37 2.83 10.96 -28.14
N HIS A 38 3.07 11.63 -27.00
CA HIS A 38 1.98 12.24 -26.22
C HIS A 38 2.05 13.77 -26.34
N THR A 39 0.96 14.36 -26.83
CA THR A 39 0.70 15.80 -26.85
C THR A 39 -0.20 16.18 -25.68
N ILE A 40 0.19 17.20 -24.91
CA ILE A 40 -0.69 17.82 -23.92
C ILE A 40 -0.97 19.26 -24.35
N ASP A 41 -2.23 19.54 -24.67
CA ASP A 41 -2.74 20.86 -24.99
C ASP A 41 -3.46 21.45 -23.76
N ILE A 42 -2.93 22.53 -23.19
CA ILE A 42 -3.56 23.29 -22.10
C ILE A 42 -4.01 24.64 -22.64
N ALA A 43 -5.31 24.82 -22.86
CA ALA A 43 -5.88 26.08 -23.30
C ALA A 43 -6.31 26.94 -22.10
N VAL A 44 -5.72 28.12 -21.94
CA VAL A 44 -6.13 29.11 -20.92
C VAL A 44 -6.87 30.25 -21.61
N GLN A 45 -8.19 30.30 -21.42
CA GLN A 45 -9.02 31.41 -21.93
C GLN A 45 -9.04 32.55 -20.89
N HIS A 46 -8.69 33.76 -21.34
CA HIS A 46 -8.63 35.01 -20.56
C HIS A 46 -7.84 34.94 -19.24
N ALA A 47 -6.51 35.08 -19.33
CA ALA A 47 -5.65 35.33 -18.17
C ALA A 47 -5.22 36.80 -18.12
N THR A 48 -5.83 37.60 -17.23
CA THR A 48 -5.16 38.80 -16.71
C THR A 48 -4.00 38.34 -15.83
N LYS A 49 -2.82 38.97 -15.95
CA LYS A 49 -1.66 38.68 -15.08
C LYS A 49 -2.04 38.95 -13.61
N SER A 50 -2.52 37.93 -12.93
CA SER A 50 -2.67 37.87 -11.48
C SER A 50 -1.83 36.71 -10.98
N ARG A 51 -1.19 36.90 -9.83
CA ARG A 51 -0.37 35.89 -9.15
C ARG A 51 -1.16 34.59 -8.90
N ASP A 52 -2.48 34.68 -8.81
CA ASP A 52 -3.40 33.56 -8.60
C ASP A 52 -3.51 32.64 -9.84
N VAL A 53 -3.45 33.21 -11.05
CA VAL A 53 -3.55 32.45 -12.31
C VAL A 53 -2.26 31.68 -12.57
N GLU A 54 -1.10 32.27 -12.26
CA GLU A 54 0.20 31.58 -12.35
C GLU A 54 0.26 30.38 -11.40
N MET A 55 -0.26 30.52 -10.17
CA MET A 55 -0.30 29.44 -9.20
C MET A 55 -1.22 28.29 -9.65
N TYR A 56 -2.39 28.62 -10.23
CA TYR A 56 -3.32 27.61 -10.77
C TYR A 56 -2.74 26.86 -11.97
N VAL A 57 -2.10 27.56 -12.91
CA VAL A 57 -1.44 26.93 -14.06
C VAL A 57 -0.28 26.06 -13.61
N TYR A 58 0.51 26.52 -12.64
CA TYR A 58 1.59 25.71 -12.07
C TYR A 58 1.07 24.40 -11.45
N ASP A 59 0.01 24.47 -10.63
CA ASP A 59 -0.58 23.28 -10.03
C ASP A 59 -1.16 22.31 -11.07
N LEU A 60 -1.81 22.85 -12.11
CA LEU A 60 -2.35 22.04 -13.22
C LEU A 60 -1.22 21.34 -13.98
N VAL A 61 -0.21 22.08 -14.42
CA VAL A 61 0.94 21.54 -15.16
C VAL A 61 1.69 20.53 -14.31
N LYS A 62 1.90 20.82 -13.03
CA LYS A 62 2.53 19.91 -12.07
C LYS A 62 1.73 18.60 -11.95
N SER A 63 0.40 18.68 -11.86
CA SER A 63 -0.47 17.49 -11.78
C SER A 63 -0.41 16.60 -13.02
N ILE A 64 -0.07 17.17 -14.18
CA ILE A 64 0.02 16.46 -15.45
C ILE A 64 1.42 15.88 -15.67
N ILE A 65 2.47 16.66 -15.41
CA ILE A 65 3.85 16.26 -15.72
C ILE A 65 4.39 15.25 -14.71
N PHE A 66 4.15 15.45 -13.41
CA PHE A 66 4.76 14.61 -12.36
C PHE A 66 4.35 13.12 -12.39
N PRO A 67 3.12 12.74 -12.78
CA PRO A 67 2.74 11.33 -12.91
C PRO A 67 3.32 10.63 -14.14
N ILE A 68 3.85 11.38 -15.12
CA ILE A 68 4.35 10.79 -16.37
C ILE A 68 5.65 10.04 -16.05
N GLN A 69 5.61 8.73 -16.23
CA GLN A 69 6.78 7.89 -16.07
C GLN A 69 7.57 7.83 -17.37
N ILE A 70 8.71 8.52 -17.41
CA ILE A 70 9.61 8.55 -18.55
C ILE A 70 10.34 7.21 -18.70
N CYS A 71 10.93 6.69 -17.61
CA CYS A 71 11.63 5.41 -17.62
C CYS A 71 11.64 4.73 -16.24
N GLY A 72 12.08 3.48 -16.19
CA GLY A 72 12.18 2.68 -14.96
C GLY A 72 10.95 1.84 -14.66
N ILE A 73 10.90 1.28 -13.45
CA ILE A 73 9.81 0.42 -13.00
C ILE A 73 8.79 1.25 -12.22
N LYS A 74 7.52 1.18 -12.62
CA LYS A 74 6.42 1.90 -11.95
C LYS A 74 6.34 1.48 -10.49
N GLY A 75 6.28 2.43 -9.57
CA GLY A 75 6.19 2.16 -8.13
C GLY A 75 7.54 2.01 -7.42
N ILE A 76 8.66 2.13 -8.13
CA ILE A 76 9.99 2.34 -7.52
C ILE A 76 10.31 3.84 -7.58
N GLU A 77 10.42 4.47 -6.41
CA GLU A 77 10.64 5.92 -6.30
C GLU A 77 12.13 6.28 -6.27
N HIS A 78 12.89 5.54 -5.48
CA HIS A 78 14.32 5.78 -5.30
C HIS A 78 15.09 4.47 -5.29
N VAL A 79 16.31 4.51 -5.82
CA VAL A 79 17.24 3.38 -5.80
C VAL A 79 18.54 3.84 -5.14
N LEU A 80 18.97 3.12 -4.12
CA LEU A 80 20.22 3.32 -3.41
C LEU A 80 21.17 2.20 -3.82
N ILE A 81 22.29 2.58 -4.42
CA ILE A 81 23.35 1.66 -4.80
C ILE A 81 24.44 1.78 -3.75
N ASN A 82 24.64 0.71 -3.00
CA ASN A 82 25.80 0.52 -2.13
C ASN A 82 26.68 -0.56 -2.78
N ASN A 83 27.99 -0.53 -2.59
CA ASN A 83 28.99 -1.21 -3.44
C ASN A 83 28.60 -2.63 -3.93
N ASN A 84 27.91 -3.43 -3.09
CA ASN A 84 27.48 -4.79 -3.42
C ASN A 84 25.95 -5.03 -3.28
N GLU A 85 25.13 -4.01 -2.97
CA GLU A 85 23.68 -4.17 -2.79
C GLU A 85 22.90 -3.02 -3.43
N VAL A 86 21.80 -3.35 -4.10
CA VAL A 86 20.85 -2.38 -4.64
C VAL A 86 19.61 -2.40 -3.76
N LYS A 87 19.30 -1.27 -3.11
CA LYS A 87 18.12 -1.10 -2.27
C LYS A 87 17.13 -0.20 -2.97
N THR A 88 15.92 -0.68 -3.18
CA THR A 88 14.83 0.08 -3.78
C THR A 88 13.90 0.61 -2.69
N LYS A 89 13.52 1.88 -2.80
CA LYS A 89 12.42 2.46 -2.03
C LYS A 89 11.19 2.49 -2.93
N GLY A 90 10.13 1.78 -2.52
CA GLY A 90 8.91 1.57 -3.29
C GLY A 90 8.59 0.08 -3.42
N SER A 91 7.42 -0.24 -3.97
CA SER A 91 6.91 -1.61 -4.07
C SER A 91 6.56 -1.97 -5.51
N ASN A 92 7.44 -2.73 -6.17
CA ASN A 92 7.11 -3.45 -7.39
C ASN A 92 8.05 -4.64 -7.59
N LEU A 93 7.88 -5.66 -6.73
CA LEU A 93 8.72 -6.85 -6.76
C LEU A 93 8.64 -7.58 -8.11
N MET A 94 7.44 -7.68 -8.70
CA MET A 94 7.25 -8.34 -10.00
C MET A 94 7.95 -7.63 -11.16
N GLY A 95 7.85 -6.30 -11.23
CA GLY A 95 8.55 -5.52 -12.24
C GLY A 95 10.07 -5.63 -12.12
N THR A 96 10.55 -5.74 -10.88
CA THR A 96 11.98 -5.91 -10.55
C THR A 96 12.49 -7.29 -10.98
N LEU A 97 11.81 -8.37 -10.57
CA LEU A 97 12.22 -9.75 -10.89
C LEU A 97 12.19 -10.09 -12.39
N ARG A 98 11.54 -9.26 -13.22
CA ARG A 98 11.50 -9.42 -14.69
C ARG A 98 12.74 -8.89 -15.40
N LEU A 99 13.61 -8.15 -14.71
CA LEU A 99 14.81 -7.59 -15.31
C LEU A 99 15.88 -8.67 -15.43
N ASP A 100 16.40 -8.88 -16.64
CA ASP A 100 17.36 -9.95 -16.96
C ASP A 100 18.65 -9.90 -16.13
N PHE A 101 19.04 -8.71 -15.67
CA PHE A 101 20.24 -8.48 -14.88
C PHE A 101 20.03 -8.64 -13.36
N ILE A 102 18.81 -8.95 -12.92
CA ILE A 102 18.48 -9.11 -11.50
C ILE A 102 18.50 -10.60 -11.14
N ASP A 103 19.30 -10.95 -10.14
CA ASP A 103 19.30 -12.30 -9.58
C ASP A 103 18.05 -12.50 -8.71
N THR A 104 17.11 -13.29 -9.23
CA THR A 104 15.86 -13.64 -8.56
C THR A 104 16.06 -14.40 -7.25
N LYS A 105 17.21 -15.07 -7.06
CA LYS A 105 17.50 -15.84 -5.84
C LYS A 105 18.01 -14.98 -4.69
N LEU A 106 18.62 -13.85 -5.01
CA LEU A 106 19.20 -12.92 -4.02
C LEU A 106 18.29 -11.72 -3.72
N THR A 107 17.22 -11.56 -4.50
CA THR A 107 16.26 -10.47 -4.32
C THR A 107 15.32 -10.77 -3.15
N ILE A 108 15.28 -9.85 -2.18
CA ILE A 108 14.38 -9.91 -1.03
C ILE A 108 13.47 -8.68 -1.01
N SER A 109 12.28 -8.84 -0.42
CA SER A 109 11.36 -7.73 -0.17
C SER A 109 10.95 -7.74 1.30
N ASP A 110 10.93 -6.56 1.90
CA ASP A 110 10.44 -6.32 3.26
C ASP A 110 8.90 -6.23 3.32
N SER A 111 8.24 -6.05 2.17
CA SER A 111 6.80 -6.00 2.05
C SER A 111 6.20 -7.41 2.05
N ALA A 112 5.63 -7.81 3.19
CA ALA A 112 4.94 -9.09 3.32
C ALA A 112 3.78 -9.27 2.32
N VAL A 113 3.15 -8.16 1.89
CA VAL A 113 2.06 -8.17 0.90
C VAL A 113 2.61 -8.49 -0.50
N ASP A 114 3.75 -7.92 -0.88
CA ASP A 114 4.37 -8.22 -2.17
C ASP A 114 4.89 -9.66 -2.21
N VAL A 115 5.55 -10.10 -1.14
CA VAL A 115 6.00 -11.49 -1.01
C VAL A 115 4.81 -12.45 -1.10
N LEU A 116 3.67 -12.16 -0.44
CA LEU A 116 2.46 -12.97 -0.57
C LEU A 116 1.97 -13.08 -2.02
N ASN A 117 1.84 -11.94 -2.68
CA ASN A 117 1.21 -11.84 -3.98
C ASN A 117 2.04 -12.51 -5.08
N TYR A 118 3.38 -12.47 -4.96
CA TYR A 118 4.28 -12.92 -6.03
C TYR A 118 5.04 -14.21 -5.71
N LEU A 119 5.35 -14.50 -4.43
CA LEU A 119 6.11 -15.68 -4.01
C LEU A 119 5.25 -16.69 -3.20
N GLY A 120 4.10 -16.27 -2.68
CA GLY A 120 3.15 -17.13 -1.99
C GLY A 120 3.34 -17.21 -0.47
N ILE A 121 2.48 -18.01 0.16
CA ILE A 121 2.34 -18.06 1.63
C ILE A 121 3.57 -18.63 2.34
N GLU A 122 4.27 -19.58 1.71
CA GLU A 122 5.46 -20.22 2.28
C GLU A 122 6.66 -19.28 2.31
N ALA A 123 6.80 -18.42 1.30
CA ALA A 123 7.86 -17.41 1.26
C ALA A 123 7.70 -16.40 2.41
N ILE A 124 6.47 -15.98 2.73
CA ILE A 124 6.21 -15.11 3.89
C ILE A 124 6.63 -15.78 5.19
N ARG A 125 6.41 -17.09 5.32
CA ARG A 125 6.79 -17.84 6.51
C ARG A 125 8.30 -17.80 6.76
N ASN A 126 9.09 -17.80 5.69
CA ASN A 126 10.54 -17.68 5.78
C ASN A 126 11.02 -16.24 6.05
N VAL A 127 10.29 -15.22 5.57
CA VAL A 127 10.66 -13.80 5.75
C VAL A 127 10.37 -13.29 7.16
N LEU A 128 9.29 -13.76 7.79
CA LEU A 128 8.88 -13.31 9.11
C LEU A 128 9.55 -14.17 10.21
N HIS A 129 10.42 -13.57 11.00
CA HIS A 129 11.25 -14.27 12.01
C HIS A 129 10.52 -14.80 13.28
N ILE A 130 9.18 -14.74 13.36
CA ILE A 130 8.41 -15.13 14.56
C ILE A 130 7.48 -16.32 14.23
N ASN A 131 8.03 -17.53 14.15
CA ASN A 131 7.34 -18.74 13.64
C ASN A 131 5.88 -18.88 14.10
N LEU A 132 5.59 -18.79 15.40
CA LEU A 132 4.22 -18.93 15.93
C LEU A 132 3.26 -17.83 15.47
N LEU A 133 3.72 -16.58 15.40
CA LEU A 133 2.91 -15.47 14.91
C LEU A 133 2.61 -15.64 13.42
N VAL A 134 3.59 -16.14 12.67
CA VAL A 134 3.45 -16.33 11.23
C VAL A 134 2.52 -17.49 10.94
N ASP A 135 2.70 -18.64 11.59
CA ASP A 135 1.77 -19.76 11.51
C ASP A 135 0.36 -19.30 11.90
N PHE A 136 0.24 -18.48 12.94
CA PHE A 136 -1.03 -17.86 13.28
C PHE A 136 -1.57 -17.04 12.11
N MET A 137 -0.78 -16.17 11.47
CA MET A 137 -1.16 -15.31 10.35
C MET A 137 -1.45 -16.06 9.03
N THR A 138 -0.90 -17.25 8.81
CA THR A 138 -0.96 -17.97 7.52
C THR A 138 -1.84 -19.23 7.54
N ASN A 139 -2.31 -19.70 8.70
CA ASN A 139 -3.10 -20.94 8.87
C ASN A 139 -4.48 -21.02 8.20
N LYS A 140 -4.89 -20.03 7.40
CA LYS A 140 -6.19 -20.00 6.69
C LYS A 140 -6.02 -20.01 5.17
N ASP A 141 -4.90 -20.55 4.68
CA ASP A 141 -4.50 -20.54 3.26
C ASP A 141 -4.45 -19.12 2.65
N LYS A 142 -4.34 -18.12 3.51
CA LYS A 142 -4.27 -16.70 3.17
C LYS A 142 -3.65 -15.94 4.33
N LEU A 143 -3.03 -14.81 4.02
CA LEU A 143 -2.51 -13.91 5.04
C LEU A 143 -3.66 -13.21 5.76
N VAL A 144 -3.81 -13.52 7.06
CA VAL A 144 -4.82 -12.89 7.92
C VAL A 144 -4.11 -12.01 8.95
N LEU A 145 -4.29 -10.69 8.77
CA LEU A 145 -3.77 -9.65 9.66
C LEU A 145 -4.17 -9.87 11.13
N VAL A 146 -3.33 -9.38 12.05
CA VAL A 146 -3.63 -9.36 13.48
C VAL A 146 -4.29 -8.02 13.82
N ASN A 147 -5.53 -7.86 13.38
CA ASN A 147 -6.37 -6.70 13.67
C ASN A 147 -7.84 -7.12 13.76
N ILE A 148 -8.74 -6.18 14.04
CA ILE A 148 -10.19 -6.48 14.17
C ILE A 148 -10.78 -7.15 12.92
N SER A 149 -10.36 -6.73 11.72
CA SER A 149 -10.81 -7.35 10.46
C SER A 149 -10.33 -8.79 10.34
N GLY A 150 -9.08 -9.04 10.74
CA GLY A 150 -8.51 -10.38 10.83
C GLY A 150 -9.21 -11.25 11.87
N MET A 151 -9.57 -10.69 13.03
CA MET A 151 -10.34 -11.38 14.06
C MET A 151 -11.73 -11.78 13.55
N VAL A 152 -12.38 -10.90 12.78
CA VAL A 152 -13.67 -11.19 12.12
C VAL A 152 -13.50 -12.33 11.12
N LYS A 153 -12.47 -12.29 10.27
CA LYS A 153 -12.16 -13.34 9.28
C LYS A 153 -11.85 -14.70 9.92
N ARG A 154 -11.25 -14.72 11.11
CA ARG A 154 -10.99 -15.94 11.90
C ARG A 154 -12.22 -16.48 12.63
N GLY A 155 -13.32 -15.74 12.65
CA GLY A 155 -14.56 -16.19 13.25
C GLY A 155 -14.63 -16.06 14.77
N HIS A 156 -13.74 -15.27 15.40
CA HIS A 156 -13.79 -14.99 16.85
C HIS A 156 -15.19 -14.53 17.27
N SER A 157 -15.58 -14.82 18.51
CA SER A 157 -16.89 -14.45 19.04
C SER A 157 -17.07 -12.94 19.11
N TYR A 158 -18.33 -12.50 19.23
CA TYR A 158 -18.64 -11.08 19.36
C TYR A 158 -18.07 -10.50 20.65
N LEU A 159 -18.15 -11.23 21.77
CA LEU A 159 -17.58 -10.79 23.06
C LEU A 159 -16.08 -10.54 22.98
N THR A 160 -15.33 -11.45 22.33
CA THR A 160 -13.89 -11.25 22.08
C THR A 160 -13.62 -10.01 21.24
N ARG A 161 -14.45 -9.73 20.23
CA ARG A 161 -14.30 -8.53 19.38
C ARG A 161 -14.67 -7.25 20.12
N ILE A 162 -15.69 -7.31 20.98
CA ILE A 162 -16.17 -6.19 21.81
C ILE A 162 -15.11 -5.77 22.82
N SER A 163 -14.35 -6.72 23.36
CA SER A 163 -13.21 -6.47 24.24
C SER A 163 -12.03 -5.75 23.56
N ASN A 164 -12.06 -5.57 22.23
CA ASN A 164 -11.03 -4.86 21.47
C ASN A 164 -11.52 -3.45 21.04
N GLU A 165 -10.72 -2.72 20.25
CA GLU A 165 -10.87 -1.31 19.82
C GLU A 165 -12.25 -0.81 19.29
N ARG A 166 -13.28 -1.66 19.10
CA ARG A 166 -14.60 -1.28 18.53
C ARG A 166 -15.79 -1.87 19.29
N THR A 167 -15.84 -1.65 20.59
CA THR A 167 -16.85 -2.19 21.52
C THR A 167 -18.30 -1.90 21.11
N THR A 168 -18.68 -0.64 20.90
CA THR A 168 -20.08 -0.23 20.63
C THR A 168 -20.60 -0.77 19.30
N VAL A 169 -19.77 -0.72 18.25
CA VAL A 169 -20.11 -1.19 16.90
C VAL A 169 -20.32 -2.70 16.88
N GLU A 170 -19.42 -3.46 17.50
CA GLU A 170 -19.53 -4.92 17.52
C GLU A 170 -20.68 -5.39 18.41
N LEU A 171 -20.99 -4.67 19.49
CA LEU A 171 -22.15 -4.95 20.34
C LEU A 171 -23.47 -4.70 19.59
N ALA A 172 -23.61 -3.54 18.94
CA ALA A 172 -24.79 -3.24 18.12
C ALA A 172 -24.96 -4.26 16.99
N ARG A 173 -23.86 -4.63 16.32
CA ARG A 173 -23.86 -5.66 15.27
C ARG A 173 -24.27 -7.04 15.81
N ALA A 174 -23.83 -7.41 17.01
CA ALA A 174 -24.25 -8.65 17.65
C ALA A 174 -25.75 -8.65 17.98
N ALA A 175 -26.25 -7.54 18.53
CA ALA A 175 -27.67 -7.34 18.84
C ALA A 175 -28.55 -7.42 17.59
N CYS A 176 -28.17 -6.71 16.50
CA CYS A 176 -28.91 -6.74 15.25
C CYS A 176 -28.95 -8.12 14.59
N LYS A 177 -27.90 -8.94 14.76
CA LYS A 177 -27.84 -10.28 14.17
C LYS A 177 -28.44 -11.38 15.07
N GLY A 178 -28.77 -11.08 16.32
CA GLY A 178 -29.33 -12.05 17.27
C GLY A 178 -28.45 -13.28 17.51
N VAL A 179 -27.12 -13.15 17.42
CA VAL A 179 -26.23 -14.32 17.43
C VAL A 179 -25.88 -14.72 18.86
N ALA A 180 -26.38 -15.88 19.31
CA ALA A 180 -25.82 -16.60 20.44
C ALA A 180 -24.66 -17.50 19.95
N LYS A 181 -23.43 -17.21 20.38
CA LYS A 181 -22.28 -18.10 20.15
C LYS A 181 -21.84 -18.74 21.48
N PRO A 182 -21.36 -19.99 21.45
CA PRO A 182 -20.76 -20.60 22.63
C PRO A 182 -19.50 -19.83 23.04
N VAL A 183 -19.21 -19.85 24.34
CA VAL A 183 -17.98 -19.31 24.94
C VAL A 183 -16.80 -20.13 24.43
N GLN A 184 -15.99 -19.53 23.56
CA GLN A 184 -14.86 -20.23 22.91
C GLN A 184 -13.52 -19.62 23.27
N SER A 185 -13.46 -18.32 23.54
CA SER A 185 -12.21 -17.64 23.85
C SER A 185 -12.02 -17.44 25.35
N ILE A 186 -10.76 -17.16 25.71
CA ILE A 186 -10.40 -16.74 27.06
C ILE A 186 -11.13 -15.43 27.41
N SER A 187 -11.17 -14.46 26.49
CA SER A 187 -11.87 -13.18 26.68
C SER A 187 -13.35 -13.37 27.01
N ASP A 188 -14.03 -14.28 26.32
CA ASP A 188 -15.44 -14.58 26.57
C ASP A 188 -15.62 -15.17 27.97
N SER A 189 -14.70 -16.06 28.35
CA SER A 189 -14.75 -16.74 29.65
C SER A 189 -14.55 -15.74 30.78
N ILE A 190 -13.61 -14.80 30.63
CA ILE A 190 -13.37 -13.73 31.61
C ILE A 190 -14.56 -12.79 31.73
N ILE A 191 -15.17 -12.38 30.61
CA ILE A 191 -16.31 -11.44 30.62
C ILE A 191 -17.54 -12.07 31.30
N ILE A 192 -17.77 -13.36 31.10
CA ILE A 192 -18.90 -14.11 31.67
C ILE A 192 -18.59 -14.65 33.08
N ASP A 193 -17.37 -14.43 33.58
CA ASP A 193 -16.87 -15.00 34.84
C ASP A 193 -17.00 -16.54 34.90
N SER A 194 -16.44 -17.19 33.88
CA SER A 194 -16.43 -18.65 33.73
C SER A 194 -15.01 -19.17 33.51
N ARG A 195 -14.79 -20.47 33.77
CA ARG A 195 -13.48 -21.10 33.59
C ARG A 195 -13.11 -21.19 32.11
N SER A 196 -12.00 -20.57 31.72
CA SER A 196 -11.43 -20.73 30.36
C SER A 196 -10.72 -22.08 30.23
N LYS A 197 -10.77 -22.70 29.06
CA LYS A 197 -10.13 -24.02 28.80
C LYS A 197 -8.64 -23.91 28.46
N VAL A 198 -7.85 -23.24 29.32
CA VAL A 198 -6.41 -23.05 29.13
C VAL A 198 -5.69 -23.18 30.49
N GLY A 199 -4.45 -23.68 30.47
CA GLY A 199 -3.63 -23.83 31.67
C GLY A 199 -4.17 -24.88 32.63
N THR A 200 -4.33 -24.52 33.91
CA THR A 200 -4.82 -25.41 34.97
C THR A 200 -6.25 -25.91 34.74
N SER A 201 -7.06 -25.13 34.02
CA SER A 201 -8.45 -25.46 33.68
C SER A 201 -8.59 -26.36 32.45
N ILE A 202 -7.50 -26.93 31.94
CA ILE A 202 -7.53 -27.93 30.85
C ILE A 202 -8.03 -29.29 31.34
N VAL A 203 -7.81 -29.61 32.63
CA VAL A 203 -8.14 -30.90 33.21
C VAL A 203 -9.21 -30.72 34.27
N ASP A 204 -10.25 -31.55 34.19
CA ASP A 204 -11.26 -31.63 35.25
C ASP A 204 -10.80 -32.63 36.32
N ILE A 205 -10.83 -32.18 37.57
CA ILE A 205 -10.51 -33.03 38.72
C ILE A 205 -11.80 -33.71 39.17
N LEU A 206 -11.92 -35.00 38.88
CA LEU A 206 -13.01 -35.82 39.37
C LEU A 206 -12.57 -36.51 40.66
N HIS A 207 -13.35 -36.33 41.73
CA HIS A 207 -13.16 -37.07 42.96
C HIS A 207 -13.97 -38.37 42.88
N HIS A 208 -13.28 -39.52 42.95
CA HIS A 208 -13.94 -40.82 42.99
C HIS A 208 -14.38 -41.10 44.43
N THR A 209 -15.68 -41.06 44.69
CA THR A 209 -16.32 -41.60 45.91
C THR A 209 -16.89 -42.98 45.64
#